data_AF-A0A436B1A2-F1
#
_entry.id   AF-A0A436B1A2-F1
#
_cell.length_a   1.000
_cell.length_b   1.000
_cell.length_c   1.000
_cell.angle_alpha   90.00
_cell.angle_beta   90.00
_cell.angle_gamma   90.00
#
_symmetry.space_group_name_H-M   'P 1'
#
loop_
_entity.id
_entity.type
_entity.pdbx_description
1 polymer ?
#
loop_
_entity_poly.entity_id
_entity_poly.type
_entity_poly.pdbx_seq_one_letter_code
_entity_poly.pdbx_strand_id
1 'polypeptide(L)'
;ARGETITPAAQWLLDNNYLVEETIFQVNRDLPRRFYRQLPTLKLPDGGSVPRALALAWTYVAHSDSSVSATMFKSIVQGFQSVEPLKIGELWALPSLLRFVLIENLRRLAVRVNRTRQMRQIANDVADKVLATDDSADRQSILSNFSAHAQDTTFATQLLYRLRDGSQNAGKALEWLEGELEKTGSDAEEIIISEHHTLSSGNVTTGNIIRGLRLINDVDWTVWFEGVSRIDTVLRERTDFAALDFFSRDQYR
;
A
#
# COMPACT_ATOMS: atom_id res chain seq x y z
N ALA A 1 -24.28 14.41 -0.18
CA ALA A 1 -23.61 13.13 0.06
C ALA A 1 -24.56 12.27 0.89
N ARG A 2 -25.11 11.18 0.33
CA ARG A 2 -25.85 10.19 1.14
C ARG A 2 -24.83 9.59 2.12
N GLY A 3 -25.23 9.35 3.38
CA GLY A 3 -24.36 8.99 4.52
C GLY A 3 -23.62 7.65 4.39
N GLU A 4 -22.81 7.48 3.35
CA GLU A 4 -21.87 6.38 3.20
C GLU A 4 -20.82 6.46 4.31
N THR A 5 -20.62 5.35 5.02
CA THR A 5 -19.56 5.21 6.00
C THR A 5 -18.20 5.26 5.30
N ILE A 6 -17.48 6.37 5.49
CA ILE A 6 -16.10 6.51 5.03
C ILE A 6 -15.24 5.52 5.83
N THR A 7 -14.52 4.65 5.12
CA THR A 7 -13.62 3.71 5.79
C THR A 7 -12.45 4.46 6.43
N PRO A 8 -11.88 3.99 7.56
CA PRO A 8 -10.73 4.64 8.17
C PRO A 8 -9.55 4.84 7.21
N ALA A 9 -9.27 3.88 6.32
CA ALA A 9 -8.25 4.02 5.28
C ALA A 9 -8.57 5.14 4.26
N ALA A 10 -9.84 5.31 3.89
CA ALA A 10 -10.26 6.43 3.05
C ALA A 10 -10.09 7.78 3.76
N GLN A 11 -10.37 7.83 5.06
CA GLN A 11 -10.21 9.04 5.86
C GLN A 11 -8.74 9.49 5.89
N TRP A 12 -7.80 8.57 6.08
CA TRP A 12 -6.37 8.87 5.96
C TRP A 12 -5.98 9.51 4.62
N LEU A 13 -6.52 9.01 3.51
CA LEU A 13 -6.24 9.56 2.18
C LEU A 13 -6.78 11.00 2.02
N LEU A 14 -7.99 11.25 2.55
CA LEU A 14 -8.62 12.56 2.50
C LEU A 14 -7.87 13.59 3.36
N ASP A 15 -7.50 13.20 4.58
CA ASP A 15 -6.85 14.09 5.55
C ASP A 15 -5.39 14.41 5.19
N ASN A 16 -4.79 13.66 4.27
CA ASN A 16 -3.36 13.74 3.96
C ASN A 16 -3.06 13.96 2.47
N ASN A 17 -4.04 14.41 1.68
CA ASN A 17 -3.87 14.63 0.25
C ASN A 17 -2.65 15.53 -0.08
N TYR A 18 -2.45 16.63 0.66
CA TYR A 18 -1.34 17.56 0.45
C TYR A 18 0.02 16.89 0.67
N LEU A 19 0.17 16.07 1.71
CA LEU A 19 1.40 15.32 1.96
C LEU A 19 1.70 14.34 0.81
N VAL A 20 0.68 13.69 0.28
CA VAL A 20 0.82 12.75 -0.84
C VAL A 20 1.24 13.48 -2.11
N GLU A 21 0.59 14.59 -2.44
CA GLU A 21 0.93 15.43 -3.60
C GLU A 21 2.37 15.98 -3.49
N GLU A 22 2.74 16.50 -2.32
CA GLU A 22 4.09 16.98 -2.06
C GLU A 22 5.12 15.85 -2.22
N THR A 23 4.84 14.67 -1.66
CA THR A 23 5.73 13.51 -1.78
C THR A 23 5.92 13.11 -3.24
N ILE A 24 4.85 13.09 -4.04
CA ILE A 24 4.93 12.79 -5.48
C ILE A 24 5.80 13.82 -6.20
N PHE A 25 5.66 15.11 -5.87
CA PHE A 25 6.50 16.16 -6.43
C PHE A 25 7.98 15.96 -6.05
N GLN A 26 8.27 15.71 -4.77
CA GLN A 26 9.63 15.43 -4.27
C GLN A 26 10.25 14.22 -4.96
N VAL A 27 9.52 13.11 -5.10
CA VAL A 27 10.00 11.91 -5.81
C VAL A 27 10.35 12.24 -7.27
N ASN A 28 9.51 12.97 -7.98
CA ASN A 28 9.79 13.33 -9.37
C ASN A 28 11.01 14.26 -9.51
N ARG A 29 11.18 15.18 -8.56
CA ARG A 29 12.32 16.10 -8.51
C ARG A 29 13.63 15.38 -8.19
N ASP A 30 13.61 14.51 -7.19
CA ASP A 30 14.81 13.91 -6.60
C ASP A 30 15.17 12.56 -7.25
N LEU A 31 14.25 11.97 -8.01
CA LEU A 31 14.47 10.73 -8.76
C LEU A 31 14.12 10.90 -10.25
N PRO A 32 14.76 11.83 -10.98
CA PRO A 32 14.46 12.05 -12.39
C PRO A 32 14.79 10.81 -13.21
N ARG A 33 14.01 10.56 -14.28
CA ARG A 33 14.12 9.34 -15.11
C ARG A 33 15.55 9.02 -15.57
N ARG A 34 16.34 10.05 -15.89
CA ARG A 34 17.74 9.89 -16.30
C ARG A 34 18.60 9.32 -15.17
N PHE A 35 18.48 9.86 -13.96
CA PHE A 35 19.19 9.39 -12.78
C PHE A 35 18.76 7.97 -12.40
N TYR A 36 17.45 7.71 -12.36
CA TYR A 36 16.91 6.38 -12.08
C TYR A 36 17.49 5.29 -13.00
N ARG A 37 17.60 5.58 -14.32
CA ARG A 37 18.16 4.65 -15.32
C ARG A 37 19.67 4.41 -15.18
N GLN A 38 20.39 5.26 -14.46
CA GLN A 38 21.83 5.11 -14.22
C GLN A 38 22.13 4.26 -12.98
N LEU A 39 21.14 3.97 -12.15
CA LEU A 39 21.32 3.16 -10.95
C LEU A 39 21.72 1.72 -11.32
N PRO A 40 22.74 1.13 -10.67
CA PRO A 40 23.07 -0.28 -10.81
C PRO A 40 21.85 -1.18 -10.57
N THR A 41 21.67 -2.16 -11.45
CA THR A 41 20.51 -3.05 -11.43
C THR A 41 20.85 -4.46 -11.00
N LEU A 42 19.91 -5.15 -10.37
CA LEU A 42 19.92 -6.59 -10.20
C LEU A 42 19.02 -7.27 -11.23
N LYS A 43 19.31 -8.54 -11.54
CA LYS A 43 18.47 -9.40 -12.38
C LYS A 43 17.42 -10.09 -11.52
N LEU A 44 16.18 -10.08 -12.00
CA LEU A 44 15.07 -10.79 -11.39
C LEU A 44 14.95 -12.21 -11.97
N PRO A 45 14.33 -13.16 -11.25
CA PRO A 45 14.16 -14.55 -11.71
C PRO A 45 13.37 -14.67 -13.02
N ASP A 46 12.47 -13.72 -13.30
CA ASP A 46 11.64 -13.65 -14.50
C ASP A 46 12.37 -13.05 -15.73
N GLY A 47 13.67 -12.79 -15.61
CA GLY A 47 14.50 -12.16 -16.66
C GLY A 47 14.45 -10.63 -16.66
N GLY A 48 13.61 -10.02 -15.81
CA GLY A 48 13.56 -8.58 -15.61
C GLY A 48 14.82 -8.02 -14.92
N SER A 49 14.90 -6.70 -14.81
CA SER A 49 15.92 -6.04 -14.00
C SER A 49 15.37 -4.80 -13.31
N VAL A 50 15.80 -4.57 -12.08
CA VAL A 50 15.41 -3.42 -11.27
C VAL A 50 16.63 -2.79 -10.59
N PRO A 51 16.64 -1.47 -10.32
CA PRO A 51 17.68 -0.87 -9.51
C PRO A 51 17.83 -1.57 -8.17
N ARG A 52 19.06 -1.88 -7.77
CA ARG A 52 19.34 -2.55 -6.49
C ARG A 52 18.82 -1.75 -5.30
N ALA A 53 19.03 -0.43 -5.33
CA ALA A 53 18.50 0.48 -4.31
C ALA A 53 16.96 0.42 -4.22
N LEU A 54 16.26 0.25 -5.35
CA LEU A 54 14.79 0.11 -5.35
C LEU A 54 14.39 -1.22 -4.72
N ALA A 55 15.05 -2.32 -5.10
CA ALA A 55 14.77 -3.62 -4.52
C ALA A 55 15.00 -3.63 -2.99
N LEU A 56 16.03 -2.93 -2.51
CA LEU A 56 16.29 -2.76 -1.09
C LEU A 56 15.19 -1.98 -0.38
N ALA A 57 14.79 -0.83 -0.92
CA ALA A 57 13.68 -0.03 -0.37
C ALA A 57 12.35 -0.81 -0.38
N TRP A 58 12.08 -1.56 -1.45
CA TRP A 58 10.92 -2.42 -1.56
C TRP A 58 10.92 -3.53 -0.51
N THR A 59 12.05 -4.22 -0.37
CA THR A 59 12.22 -5.31 0.61
C THR A 59 11.99 -4.79 2.01
N TYR A 60 12.56 -3.62 2.34
CA TYR A 60 12.35 -2.97 3.62
C TYR A 60 10.86 -2.72 3.92
N VAL A 61 10.16 -2.04 3.00
CA VAL A 61 8.74 -1.70 3.16
C VAL A 61 7.87 -2.96 3.27
N ALA A 62 8.17 -4.00 2.50
CA ALA A 62 7.42 -5.26 2.53
C ALA A 62 7.54 -5.99 3.88
N HIS A 63 8.74 -5.97 4.50
CA HIS A 63 8.97 -6.64 5.79
C HIS A 63 8.53 -5.80 7.00
N SER A 64 8.31 -4.49 6.82
CA SER A 64 7.91 -3.60 7.90
C SER A 64 6.42 -3.21 7.88
N ASP A 65 5.62 -3.78 6.97
CA ASP A 65 4.25 -3.32 6.70
C ASP A 65 4.17 -1.78 6.53
N SER A 66 5.11 -1.25 5.73
CA SER A 66 5.29 0.18 5.49
C SER A 66 5.57 1.04 6.73
N SER A 67 5.88 0.43 7.89
CA SER A 67 6.36 1.15 9.07
C SER A 67 7.79 1.60 8.86
N VAL A 68 8.03 2.91 8.94
CA VAL A 68 9.34 3.51 8.65
C VAL A 68 10.09 3.86 9.93
N SER A 69 11.38 3.52 9.95
CA SER A 69 12.36 3.85 10.98
C SER A 69 13.72 4.05 10.32
N ALA A 70 14.31 5.24 10.50
CA ALA A 70 15.62 5.56 9.95
C ALA A 70 16.71 4.60 10.46
N THR A 71 16.62 4.18 11.73
CA THR A 71 17.54 3.23 12.35
C THR A 71 17.42 1.84 11.74
N MET A 72 16.20 1.32 11.59
CA MET A 72 16.00 0.00 10.97
C MET A 72 16.43 0.02 9.51
N PHE A 73 16.10 1.09 8.78
CA PHE A 73 16.50 1.25 7.40
C PHE A 73 18.02 1.30 7.25
N LYS A 74 18.71 2.03 8.14
CA LYS A 74 20.18 2.03 8.24
C LYS A 74 20.73 0.61 8.43
N SER A 75 20.21 -0.16 9.38
CA SER A 75 20.67 -1.53 9.65
C SER A 75 20.52 -2.44 8.43
N ILE A 76 19.39 -2.36 7.72
CA ILE A 76 19.15 -3.15 6.51
C ILE A 76 20.11 -2.74 5.39
N VAL A 77 20.36 -1.45 5.22
CA VAL A 77 21.32 -0.94 4.22
C VAL A 77 22.75 -1.40 4.54
N GLN A 78 23.16 -1.34 5.82
CA GLN A 78 24.46 -1.85 6.25
C GLN A 78 24.59 -3.36 6.05
N GLY A 79 23.52 -4.12 6.35
CA GLY A 79 23.44 -5.55 6.09
C GLY A 79 23.61 -5.88 4.61
N PHE A 80 22.90 -5.18 3.72
CA PHE A 80 23.06 -5.35 2.28
C PHE A 80 24.50 -5.04 1.83
N GLN A 81 25.05 -3.92 2.30
CA GLN A 81 26.41 -3.52 1.93
C GLN A 81 27.48 -4.50 2.41
N SER A 82 27.22 -5.31 3.46
CA SER A 82 28.14 -6.37 3.93
C SER A 82 28.49 -7.39 2.86
N VAL A 83 27.56 -7.64 1.94
CA VAL A 83 27.75 -8.53 0.80
C VAL A 83 28.22 -7.73 -0.41
N GLU A 84 27.53 -6.64 -0.74
CA GLU A 84 27.84 -5.85 -1.92
C GLU A 84 27.71 -4.34 -1.65
N PRO A 85 28.82 -3.58 -1.62
CA PRO A 85 28.79 -2.14 -1.42
C PRO A 85 27.87 -1.42 -2.43
N LEU A 86 27.12 -0.44 -1.94
CA LEU A 86 26.32 0.46 -2.76
C LEU A 86 27.19 1.64 -3.22
N LYS A 87 26.93 2.13 -4.43
CA LYS A 87 27.53 3.38 -4.91
C LYS A 87 26.93 4.57 -4.16
N ILE A 88 27.66 5.68 -4.10
CA ILE A 88 27.19 6.94 -3.48
C ILE A 88 25.83 7.37 -4.05
N GLY A 89 25.67 7.33 -5.37
CA GLY A 89 24.39 7.65 -6.02
C GLY A 89 23.25 6.70 -5.64
N GLU A 90 23.53 5.42 -5.32
CA GLU A 90 22.50 4.51 -4.82
C GLU A 90 22.07 4.89 -3.40
N LEU A 91 23.03 5.21 -2.52
CA LEU A 91 22.73 5.65 -1.15
C LEU A 91 21.89 6.93 -1.13
N TRP A 92 22.22 7.91 -1.98
CA TRP A 92 21.44 9.14 -2.15
C TRP A 92 20.07 8.92 -2.79
N ALA A 93 19.89 7.86 -3.58
CA ALA A 93 18.58 7.53 -4.15
C ALA A 93 17.63 6.90 -3.12
N LEU A 94 18.14 6.28 -2.05
CA LEU A 94 17.34 5.50 -1.10
C LEU A 94 16.17 6.28 -0.45
N PRO A 95 16.32 7.55 -0.01
CA PRO A 95 15.20 8.30 0.56
C PRO A 95 14.06 8.52 -0.44
N SER A 96 14.41 8.87 -1.69
CA SER A 96 13.44 9.10 -2.77
C SER A 96 12.79 7.79 -3.22
N LEU A 97 13.55 6.70 -3.26
CA LEU A 97 13.03 5.37 -3.56
C LEU A 97 12.11 4.86 -2.44
N LEU A 98 12.42 5.15 -1.18
CA LEU A 98 11.56 4.82 -0.05
C LEU A 98 10.22 5.56 -0.13
N ARG A 99 10.24 6.88 -0.40
CA ARG A 99 9.03 7.67 -0.70
C ARG A 99 8.24 7.05 -1.85
N PHE A 100 8.91 6.71 -2.95
CA PHE A 100 8.28 6.11 -4.12
C PHE A 100 7.54 4.80 -3.79
N VAL A 101 8.18 3.88 -3.06
CA VAL A 101 7.57 2.58 -2.69
C VAL A 101 6.35 2.79 -1.78
N LEU A 102 6.45 3.71 -0.81
CA LEU A 102 5.33 4.04 0.07
C LEU A 102 4.14 4.63 -0.71
N ILE A 103 4.39 5.50 -1.67
CA ILE A 103 3.36 6.07 -2.55
C ILE A 103 2.73 5.00 -3.45
N GLU A 104 3.52 4.06 -4.00
CA GLU A 104 2.99 2.96 -4.80
C GLU A 104 2.09 2.04 -3.96
N ASN A 105 2.48 1.73 -2.71
CA ASN A 105 1.62 1.00 -1.78
C ASN A 105 0.33 1.78 -1.46
N LEU A 106 0.44 3.09 -1.24
CA LEU A 106 -0.72 3.95 -1.00
C LEU A 106 -1.67 3.96 -2.20
N ARG A 107 -1.14 4.01 -3.42
CA ARG A 107 -1.93 3.92 -4.66
C ARG A 107 -2.70 2.61 -4.74
N ARG A 108 -2.07 1.48 -4.41
CA ARG A 108 -2.75 0.16 -4.38
C ARG A 108 -3.90 0.15 -3.36
N LEU A 109 -3.67 0.69 -2.16
CA LEU A 109 -4.70 0.82 -1.12
C LEU A 109 -5.83 1.75 -1.56
N ALA A 110 -5.53 2.89 -2.17
CA ALA A 110 -6.53 3.82 -2.69
C ALA A 110 -7.42 3.18 -3.78
N VAL A 111 -6.82 2.42 -4.70
CA VAL A 111 -7.57 1.64 -5.71
C VAL A 111 -8.48 0.61 -5.04
N ARG A 112 -7.98 -0.10 -4.02
CA ARG A 112 -8.77 -1.07 -3.25
C ARG A 112 -9.94 -0.40 -2.53
N VAL A 113 -9.71 0.72 -1.84
CA VAL A 113 -10.75 1.52 -1.17
C VAL A 113 -11.83 1.95 -2.14
N ASN A 114 -11.44 2.44 -3.34
CA ASN A 114 -12.41 2.82 -4.36
C ASN A 114 -13.23 1.62 -4.87
N ARG A 115 -12.59 0.47 -5.10
CA ARG A 115 -13.28 -0.77 -5.49
C ARG A 115 -14.25 -1.23 -4.40
N THR A 116 -13.83 -1.26 -3.14
CA THR A 116 -14.70 -1.60 -1.99
C THR A 116 -15.93 -0.69 -1.96
N ARG A 117 -15.75 0.63 -2.15
CA ARG A 117 -16.86 1.58 -2.22
C ARG A 117 -17.83 1.26 -3.38
N GLN A 118 -17.30 0.98 -4.57
CA GLN A 118 -18.10 0.59 -5.73
C GLN A 118 -18.88 -0.71 -5.48
N MET A 119 -18.25 -1.74 -4.91
CA MET A 119 -18.90 -3.02 -4.62
C MET A 119 -20.03 -2.87 -3.58
N ARG A 120 -19.82 -2.05 -2.53
CA ARG A 120 -20.89 -1.74 -1.57
C ARG A 120 -22.07 -1.03 -2.24
N GLN A 121 -21.80 -0.09 -3.15
CA GLN A 121 -22.86 0.61 -3.88
C GLN A 121 -23.68 -0.37 -4.73
N ILE A 122 -23.02 -1.24 -5.49
CA ILE A 122 -23.71 -2.26 -6.30
C ILE A 122 -24.53 -3.19 -5.40
N ALA A 123 -23.97 -3.65 -4.26
CA ALA A 123 -24.71 -4.50 -3.32
C ALA A 123 -25.94 -3.81 -2.74
N ASN A 124 -25.85 -2.52 -2.41
CA ASN A 124 -27.00 -1.73 -1.96
C ASN A 124 -28.07 -1.63 -3.05
N ASP A 125 -27.68 -1.30 -4.29
CA ASP A 125 -28.61 -1.17 -5.41
C ASP A 125 -29.30 -2.50 -5.76
N VAL A 126 -28.59 -3.63 -5.61
CA VAL A 126 -29.14 -4.98 -5.80
C VAL A 126 -30.11 -5.31 -4.66
N ALA A 127 -29.73 -5.07 -3.41
CA ALA A 127 -30.58 -5.30 -2.26
C ALA A 127 -31.89 -4.50 -2.36
N ASP A 128 -31.83 -3.24 -2.74
CA ASP A 128 -33.01 -2.38 -2.91
C ASP A 128 -33.97 -2.96 -3.96
N LYS A 129 -33.44 -3.41 -5.11
CA LYS A 129 -34.25 -4.05 -6.17
C LYS A 129 -34.88 -5.35 -5.71
N VAL A 130 -34.11 -6.20 -5.02
CA VAL A 130 -34.57 -7.52 -4.56
C VAL A 130 -35.64 -7.38 -3.48
N LEU A 131 -35.45 -6.45 -2.52
CA LEU A 131 -36.40 -6.20 -1.44
C LEU A 131 -37.69 -5.51 -1.91
N ALA A 132 -37.63 -4.74 -3.00
CA ALA A 132 -38.80 -4.11 -3.62
C ALA A 132 -39.58 -5.03 -4.58
N THR A 133 -39.05 -6.21 -4.91
CA THR A 133 -39.67 -7.14 -5.85
C THR A 133 -40.44 -8.22 -5.09
N ASP A 134 -41.76 -8.30 -5.28
CA ASP A 134 -42.63 -9.29 -4.60
C ASP A 134 -42.58 -10.69 -5.24
N ASP A 135 -42.39 -10.77 -6.56
CA ASP A 135 -42.33 -12.05 -7.27
C ASP A 135 -41.00 -12.79 -7.08
N SER A 136 -41.07 -14.09 -6.82
CA SER A 136 -39.89 -14.91 -6.54
C SER A 136 -39.05 -15.22 -7.79
N ALA A 137 -39.64 -15.32 -8.97
CA ALA A 137 -38.92 -15.60 -10.20
C ALA A 137 -38.16 -14.35 -10.67
N ASP A 138 -38.79 -13.18 -10.54
CA ASP A 138 -38.17 -11.89 -10.86
C ASP A 138 -36.97 -11.60 -9.93
N ARG A 139 -37.08 -11.89 -8.63
CA ARG A 139 -35.93 -11.80 -7.69
C ARG A 139 -34.77 -12.68 -8.14
N GLN A 140 -35.06 -13.94 -8.51
CA GLN A 140 -34.02 -14.87 -8.95
C GLN A 140 -33.33 -14.41 -10.23
N SER A 141 -34.12 -13.87 -11.18
CA SER A 141 -33.61 -13.28 -12.42
C SER A 141 -32.67 -12.11 -12.12
N ILE A 142 -33.06 -11.18 -11.23
CA ILE A 142 -32.20 -10.08 -10.79
C ILE A 142 -30.89 -10.60 -10.22
N LEU A 143 -30.95 -11.49 -9.23
CA LEU A 143 -29.77 -12.01 -8.52
C LEU A 143 -28.81 -12.76 -9.44
N SER A 144 -29.30 -13.55 -10.40
CA SER A 144 -28.46 -14.30 -11.34
C SER A 144 -27.53 -13.43 -12.18
N ASN A 145 -27.87 -12.15 -12.42
CA ASN A 145 -26.99 -11.19 -13.08
C ASN A 145 -25.77 -10.78 -12.23
N PHE A 146 -25.77 -11.13 -10.94
CA PHE A 146 -24.76 -10.74 -9.96
C PHE A 146 -23.96 -11.92 -9.40
N SER A 147 -24.06 -13.13 -9.96
CA SER A 147 -23.28 -14.29 -9.50
C SER A 147 -21.76 -14.03 -9.48
N ALA A 148 -21.22 -13.29 -10.46
CA ALA A 148 -19.80 -12.90 -10.45
C ALA A 148 -19.46 -11.90 -9.32
N HIS A 149 -20.40 -11.02 -8.96
CA HIS A 149 -20.21 -10.07 -7.86
C HIS A 149 -20.30 -10.75 -6.50
N ALA A 150 -21.11 -11.82 -6.38
CA ALA A 150 -21.21 -12.62 -5.15
C ALA A 150 -19.88 -13.26 -4.72
N GLN A 151 -18.90 -13.37 -5.63
CA GLN A 151 -17.54 -13.83 -5.32
C GLN A 151 -16.64 -12.72 -4.73
N ASP A 152 -17.04 -11.45 -4.84
CA ASP A 152 -16.33 -10.35 -4.20
C ASP A 152 -16.77 -10.21 -2.74
N THR A 153 -15.83 -10.37 -1.82
CA THR A 153 -16.09 -10.39 -0.37
C THR A 153 -16.86 -9.15 0.09
N THR A 154 -16.50 -7.96 -0.40
CA THR A 154 -17.16 -6.72 0.00
C THR A 154 -18.62 -6.69 -0.48
N PHE A 155 -18.88 -7.11 -1.73
CA PHE A 155 -20.25 -7.19 -2.26
C PHE A 155 -21.08 -8.19 -1.46
N ALA A 156 -20.56 -9.40 -1.25
CA ALA A 156 -21.26 -10.47 -0.55
C ALA A 156 -21.58 -10.10 0.90
N THR A 157 -20.61 -9.54 1.64
CA THR A 157 -20.82 -9.10 3.02
C THR A 157 -21.86 -7.99 3.10
N GLN A 158 -21.81 -7.00 2.19
CA GLN A 158 -22.80 -5.91 2.18
C GLN A 158 -24.19 -6.41 1.81
N LEU A 159 -24.31 -7.30 0.82
CA LEU A 159 -25.58 -7.87 0.41
C LEU A 159 -26.17 -8.75 1.52
N LEU A 160 -25.37 -9.59 2.16
CA LEU A 160 -25.77 -10.40 3.31
C LEU A 160 -26.33 -9.53 4.45
N TYR A 161 -25.62 -8.44 4.79
CA TYR A 161 -26.07 -7.47 5.79
C TYR A 161 -27.44 -6.87 5.42
N ARG A 162 -27.60 -6.39 4.18
CA ARG A 162 -28.86 -5.80 3.70
C ARG A 162 -30.02 -6.79 3.65
N LEU A 163 -29.76 -8.05 3.30
CA LEU A 163 -30.80 -9.09 3.22
C LEU A 163 -31.23 -9.60 4.61
N ARG A 164 -30.31 -9.66 5.59
CA ARG A 164 -30.65 -10.01 6.98
C ARG A 164 -31.49 -8.95 7.69
N ASP A 165 -31.27 -7.67 7.37
CA ASP A 165 -32.10 -6.56 7.87
C ASP A 165 -33.46 -6.46 7.14
N GLY A 166 -33.67 -7.24 6.07
CA GLY A 166 -34.91 -7.33 5.30
C GLY A 166 -35.97 -8.25 5.95
N SER A 167 -37.24 -8.08 5.56
CA SER A 167 -38.38 -8.85 6.09
C SER A 167 -38.35 -10.34 5.68
N GLN A 168 -39.36 -11.13 6.10
CA GLN A 168 -39.51 -12.58 5.83
C GLN A 168 -39.34 -13.02 4.36
N ASN A 169 -39.36 -12.08 3.40
CA ASN A 169 -39.24 -12.36 1.96
C ASN A 169 -37.79 -12.53 1.45
N ALA A 170 -36.77 -12.29 2.27
CA ALA A 170 -35.36 -12.38 1.86
C ALA A 170 -34.78 -13.81 1.84
N GLY A 171 -35.51 -14.83 2.32
CA GLY A 171 -34.99 -16.20 2.48
C GLY A 171 -34.34 -16.79 1.22
N LYS A 172 -35.03 -16.73 0.07
CA LYS A 172 -34.47 -17.24 -1.20
C LYS A 172 -33.28 -16.44 -1.72
N ALA A 173 -33.20 -15.15 -1.40
CA ALA A 173 -32.05 -14.33 -1.79
C ALA A 173 -30.82 -14.66 -0.94
N LEU A 174 -31.02 -14.99 0.34
CA LEU A 174 -29.98 -15.51 1.23
C LEU A 174 -29.51 -16.89 0.77
N GLU A 175 -30.43 -17.81 0.49
CA GLU A 175 -30.11 -19.15 -0.06
C GLU A 175 -29.31 -19.04 -1.37
N TRP A 176 -29.67 -18.09 -2.25
CA TRP A 176 -28.90 -17.83 -3.46
C TRP A 176 -27.47 -17.36 -3.15
N LEU A 177 -27.31 -16.41 -2.23
CA LEU A 177 -26.00 -15.87 -1.87
C LEU A 177 -25.12 -16.95 -1.24
N GLU A 178 -25.67 -17.74 -0.32
CA GLU A 178 -24.99 -18.90 0.29
C GLU A 178 -24.55 -19.89 -0.80
N GLY A 179 -25.44 -20.22 -1.74
CA GLY A 179 -25.11 -21.09 -2.86
C GLY A 179 -24.03 -20.54 -3.81
N GLU A 180 -23.93 -19.21 -3.99
CA GLU A 180 -22.82 -18.62 -4.76
C GLU A 180 -21.49 -18.68 -4.00
N LEU A 181 -21.50 -18.48 -2.67
CA LEU A 181 -20.29 -18.57 -1.83
C LEU A 181 -19.74 -20.00 -1.78
N GLU A 182 -20.62 -20.99 -1.65
CA GLU A 182 -20.27 -22.41 -1.63
C GLU A 182 -19.57 -22.86 -2.91
N LYS A 183 -19.94 -22.32 -4.08
CA LYS A 183 -19.25 -22.62 -5.36
C LYS A 183 -17.77 -22.24 -5.35
N THR A 184 -17.38 -21.29 -4.50
CA THR A 184 -16.00 -20.86 -4.29
C THR A 184 -15.37 -21.42 -3.02
N GLY A 185 -16.07 -22.29 -2.31
CA GLY A 185 -15.59 -22.92 -1.07
C GLY A 185 -15.55 -21.98 0.14
N SER A 186 -16.37 -20.92 0.14
CA SER A 186 -16.48 -19.95 1.24
C SER A 186 -17.88 -20.02 1.85
N ASP A 187 -18.05 -19.44 3.03
CA ASP A 187 -19.37 -19.22 3.64
C ASP A 187 -19.55 -17.77 4.15
N ALA A 188 -20.73 -17.50 4.73
CA ALA A 188 -21.10 -16.20 5.27
C ALA A 188 -20.18 -15.71 6.42
N GLU A 189 -19.70 -16.62 7.27
CA GLU A 189 -18.81 -16.28 8.38
C GLU A 189 -17.42 -15.93 7.86
N GLU A 190 -16.89 -16.73 6.93
CA GLU A 190 -15.59 -16.52 6.32
C GLU A 190 -15.50 -15.19 5.57
N ILE A 191 -16.52 -14.81 4.78
CA ILE A 191 -16.51 -13.50 4.10
C ILE A 191 -16.57 -12.33 5.08
N ILE A 192 -17.30 -12.44 6.20
CA ILE A 192 -17.37 -11.39 7.21
C ILE A 192 -16.00 -11.21 7.88
N ILE A 193 -15.35 -12.32 8.24
CA ILE A 193 -14.00 -12.31 8.84
C ILE A 193 -12.99 -11.72 7.84
N SER A 194 -13.03 -12.15 6.58
CA SER A 194 -12.13 -11.69 5.50
C SER A 194 -12.28 -10.19 5.21
N GLU A 195 -13.51 -9.66 5.14
CA GLU A 195 -13.77 -8.23 4.98
C GLU A 195 -13.24 -7.45 6.18
N HIS A 196 -13.49 -7.92 7.41
CA HIS A 196 -12.99 -7.25 8.62
C HIS A 196 -11.45 -7.21 8.65
N HIS A 197 -10.79 -8.34 8.36
CA HIS A 197 -9.33 -8.41 8.31
C HIS A 197 -8.75 -7.47 7.24
N THR A 198 -9.37 -7.43 6.06
CA THR A 198 -9.02 -6.54 4.96
C THR A 198 -9.08 -5.07 5.36
N LEU A 199 -10.17 -4.63 6.00
CA LEU A 199 -10.36 -3.24 6.41
C LEU A 199 -9.37 -2.85 7.52
N SER A 200 -9.17 -3.74 8.49
CA SER A 200 -8.27 -3.52 9.63
C SER A 200 -6.81 -3.42 9.17
N SER A 201 -6.34 -4.38 8.36
CA SER A 201 -4.99 -4.35 7.79
C SER A 201 -4.78 -3.12 6.91
N GLY A 202 -5.72 -2.83 6.00
CA GLY A 202 -5.62 -1.67 5.12
C GLY A 202 -5.52 -0.34 5.89
N ASN A 203 -6.26 -0.20 6.99
CA ASN A 203 -6.19 0.98 7.84
C ASN A 203 -4.82 1.13 8.52
N VAL A 204 -4.27 0.05 9.08
CA VAL A 204 -2.96 0.05 9.73
C VAL A 204 -1.85 0.41 8.74
N THR A 205 -1.80 -0.26 7.58
CA THR A 205 -0.80 0.02 6.55
C THR A 205 -0.90 1.46 6.04
N THR A 206 -2.12 1.98 5.83
CA THR A 206 -2.30 3.39 5.42
C THR A 206 -1.75 4.36 6.46
N GLY A 207 -2.05 4.13 7.75
CA GLY A 207 -1.51 4.93 8.84
C GLY A 207 0.02 4.84 8.97
N ASN A 208 0.60 3.66 8.70
CA ASN A 208 2.06 3.47 8.66
C ASN A 208 2.70 4.26 7.51
N ILE A 209 2.12 4.20 6.31
CA ILE A 209 2.59 4.96 5.15
C ILE A 209 2.59 6.46 5.46
N ILE A 210 1.48 7.01 5.95
CA ILE A 210 1.37 8.46 6.22
C ILE A 210 2.38 8.90 7.28
N ARG A 211 2.50 8.16 8.38
CA ARG A 211 3.51 8.45 9.42
C ARG A 211 4.93 8.31 8.87
N GLY A 212 5.16 7.30 8.03
CA GLY A 212 6.45 7.07 7.38
C GLY A 212 6.84 8.21 6.45
N LEU A 213 5.94 8.71 5.60
CA LEU A 213 6.20 9.84 4.73
C LEU A 213 6.58 11.10 5.52
N ARG A 214 5.89 11.40 6.62
CA ARG A 214 6.25 12.51 7.51
C ARG A 214 7.63 12.30 8.13
N LEU A 215 7.89 11.11 8.67
CA LEU A 215 9.18 10.77 9.27
C LEU A 215 10.34 10.91 8.27
N ILE A 216 10.15 10.52 7.01
CA ILE A 216 11.17 10.68 5.96
C ILE A 216 11.45 12.18 5.69
N ASN A 217 10.46 13.06 5.83
CA ASN A 217 10.68 14.51 5.70
C ASN A 217 11.46 15.09 6.89
N ASP A 218 11.29 14.53 8.09
CA ASP A 218 11.95 14.99 9.31
C ASP A 218 13.38 14.44 9.49
N VAL A 219 13.74 13.37 8.77
CA VAL A 219 15.06 12.77 8.84
C VAL A 219 16.11 13.64 8.15
N ASP A 220 17.20 13.93 8.87
CA ASP A 220 18.42 14.47 8.27
C ASP A 220 19.15 13.38 7.49
N TRP A 221 18.89 13.34 6.19
CA TRP A 221 19.48 12.36 5.28
C TRP A 221 20.98 12.55 5.07
N THR A 222 21.53 13.72 5.40
CA THR A 222 22.97 13.97 5.34
C THR A 222 23.69 13.18 6.44
N VAL A 223 23.18 13.27 7.66
CA VAL A 223 23.68 12.50 8.82
C VAL A 223 23.41 11.01 8.64
N TRP A 224 22.24 10.65 8.12
CA TRP A 224 21.92 9.25 7.83
C TRP A 224 22.89 8.65 6.80
N PHE A 225 23.19 9.39 5.72
CA PHE A 225 24.14 8.99 4.67
C PHE A 225 25.54 8.75 5.24
N GLU A 226 26.07 9.68 6.04
CA GLU A 226 27.37 9.51 6.70
C GLU A 226 27.42 8.25 7.56
N GLY A 227 26.28 7.89 8.19
CA GLY A 227 26.16 6.68 8.98
C GLY A 227 26.17 5.35 8.19
N VAL A 228 25.94 5.38 6.87
CA VAL A 228 25.92 4.18 6.02
C VAL A 228 27.00 4.17 4.95
N SER A 229 27.67 5.30 4.70
CA SER A 229 28.68 5.41 3.66
C SER A 229 29.99 4.74 4.09
N ARG A 230 30.35 3.67 3.38
CA ARG A 230 31.64 2.98 3.56
C ARG A 230 32.83 3.85 3.17
N ILE A 231 32.65 4.71 2.16
CA ILE A 231 33.68 5.66 1.72
C ILE A 231 33.94 6.68 2.83
N ASP A 232 32.87 7.20 3.45
CA ASP A 232 32.98 8.12 4.58
C ASP A 232 33.73 7.48 5.76
N THR A 233 33.41 6.21 6.06
CA THR A 233 34.10 5.43 7.11
C THR A 233 35.59 5.32 6.83
N VAL A 234 35.98 4.89 5.62
CA VAL A 234 37.40 4.71 5.24
C VAL A 234 38.15 6.04 5.25
N LEU A 235 37.54 7.14 4.79
CA LEU A 235 38.18 8.46 4.78
C LEU A 235 38.41 8.99 6.20
N ARG A 236 37.45 8.80 7.11
CA ARG A 236 37.60 9.18 8.54
C ARG A 236 38.68 8.38 9.25
N GLU A 237 38.83 7.10 8.93
CA GLU A 237 39.84 6.24 9.56
C GLU A 237 41.28 6.58 9.13
N ARG A 238 41.45 7.21 7.97
CA ARG A 238 42.76 7.36 7.32
C ARG A 238 43.25 8.80 7.20
N THR A 239 42.38 9.79 7.43
CA THR A 239 42.70 11.21 7.25
C THR A 239 41.91 12.08 8.23
N ASP A 240 42.19 13.39 8.26
CA ASP A 240 41.45 14.37 9.07
C ASP A 240 40.05 14.70 8.50
N PHE A 241 39.50 13.84 7.65
CA PHE A 241 38.21 14.02 6.98
C PHE A 241 37.04 14.30 7.94
N ALA A 242 37.11 13.76 9.17
CA ALA A 242 36.11 14.02 10.21
C ALA A 242 36.10 15.50 10.69
N ALA A 243 37.19 16.24 10.51
CA ALA A 243 37.31 17.65 10.91
C ALA A 243 36.70 18.62 9.89
N LEU A 244 36.40 18.17 8.67
CA LEU A 244 35.79 18.99 7.63
C LEU A 244 34.30 19.25 7.91
N ASP A 245 33.73 20.29 7.31
CA ASP A 245 32.27 20.46 7.25
C ASP A 245 31.64 19.48 6.24
N PHE A 246 30.31 19.32 6.28
CA PHE A 246 29.61 18.39 5.40
C PHE A 246 29.80 18.69 3.91
N PHE A 247 29.77 19.96 3.49
CA PHE A 247 29.90 20.32 2.07
C PHE A 247 31.29 19.96 1.56
N SER A 248 32.32 20.24 2.36
CA SER A 248 33.69 19.83 2.06
C SER A 248 33.79 18.30 1.94
N ARG A 249 33.23 17.54 2.89
CA ARG A 249 33.21 16.07 2.82
C ARG A 249 32.49 15.54 1.58
N ASP A 250 31.38 16.18 1.21
CA ASP A 250 30.58 15.79 0.06
C ASP A 250 31.29 16.01 -1.28
N GLN A 251 32.21 16.98 -1.37
CA GLN A 251 33.04 17.17 -2.57
C GLN A 251 34.13 16.12 -2.76
N TYR A 252 34.64 15.54 -1.67
CA TYR A 252 35.72 14.54 -1.71
C TYR A 252 35.24 13.12 -2.08
N ARG A 253 33.92 12.86 -2.01
CA ARG A 253 33.32 11.53 -2.20
C ARG A 253 32.45 11.49 -3.45
#